data_AF-A0A2D4HSM1-F1
#
_entry.id   AF-A0A2D4HSM1-F1
#
_cell.length_a   1.000
_cell.length_b   1.000
_cell.length_c   1.000
_cell.angle_alpha   90.00
_cell.angle_beta   90.00
_cell.angle_gamma   90.00
#
_symmetry.space_group_name_H-M   'P 1'
#
loop_
_entity.id
_entity.type
_entity.pdbx_description
1 polymer ?
#
loop_
_entity_poly.entity_id
_entity_poly.type
_entity_poly.pdbx_seq_one_letter_code
_entity_poly.pdbx_strand_id
1 'polypeptide(L)'
;AKHKLNILEQERNLRALKFVKQNYFENANKPGRWLAYRLRKEKEKRWIQQLQDKEEKIQNDMENKKEIVLEYFRELYKQENVSKDSIKQYLEEENIPILTEEERERLNE
;
A
#
# COMPACT_ATOMS: atom_id res chain seq x y z
N ALA A 1 67.71 -20.33 -9.36
CA ALA A 1 66.98 -19.11 -8.98
C ALA A 1 65.61 -19.01 -9.66
N LYS A 2 65.54 -19.01 -11.01
CA LYS A 2 64.28 -18.84 -11.78
C LYS A 2 63.16 -19.84 -11.44
N HIS A 3 63.49 -21.13 -11.28
CA HIS A 3 62.50 -22.16 -10.96
C HIS A 3 61.83 -21.97 -9.58
N LYS A 4 62.62 -21.64 -8.54
CA LYS A 4 62.08 -21.34 -7.20
C LYS A 4 61.16 -20.12 -7.20
N LEU A 5 61.50 -19.12 -8.01
CA LEU A 5 60.71 -17.90 -8.15
C LEU A 5 59.37 -18.18 -8.85
N ASN A 6 59.37 -19.03 -9.88
CA ASN A 6 58.16 -19.50 -10.56
C ASN A 6 57.25 -20.30 -9.61
N ILE A 7 57.79 -21.21 -8.79
CA ILE A 7 57.01 -21.96 -7.79
C ILE A 7 56.34 -21.00 -6.79
N LEU A 8 57.08 -20.00 -6.27
CA LEU A 8 56.53 -19.00 -5.34
C LEU A 8 55.41 -18.17 -5.98
N GLU A 9 55.54 -17.85 -7.26
CA GLU A 9 54.53 -17.11 -8.03
C GLU A 9 53.27 -17.96 -8.25
N GLN A 10 53.44 -19.24 -8.61
CA GLN A 10 52.33 -20.21 -8.71
C GLN A 10 51.59 -20.37 -7.39
N GLU A 11 52.30 -20.47 -6.27
CA GLU A 11 51.68 -20.56 -4.95
C GLU A 11 50.89 -19.29 -4.56
N ARG A 12 51.40 -18.11 -4.91
CA ARG A 12 50.68 -16.84 -4.70
C ARG A 12 49.40 -16.80 -5.52
N ASN A 13 49.48 -17.19 -6.78
CA ASN A 13 48.32 -17.23 -7.68
C ASN A 13 47.26 -18.21 -7.18
N LEU A 14 47.67 -19.40 -6.71
CA LEU A 14 46.76 -20.38 -6.11
C LEU A 14 46.08 -19.85 -4.84
N ARG A 15 46.80 -19.12 -3.98
CA ARG A 15 46.22 -18.49 -2.79
C ARG A 15 45.21 -17.40 -3.16
N ALA A 16 45.55 -16.55 -4.12
CA ALA A 16 44.65 -15.52 -4.62
C ALA A 16 43.37 -16.13 -5.22
N LEU A 17 43.51 -17.20 -6.02
CA LEU A 17 42.36 -17.89 -6.62
C LEU A 17 41.43 -18.50 -5.56
N LYS A 18 42.00 -19.13 -4.52
CA LYS A 18 41.24 -19.66 -3.38
C LYS A 18 40.50 -18.54 -2.64
N PHE A 19 41.17 -17.42 -2.38
CA PHE A 19 40.56 -16.26 -1.72
C PHE A 19 39.40 -15.69 -2.53
N VAL A 20 39.56 -15.49 -3.85
CA VAL A 20 38.50 -15.00 -4.72
C VAL A 20 37.31 -15.96 -4.73
N LYS A 21 37.54 -17.27 -4.79
CA LYS A 21 36.49 -18.28 -4.75
C LYS A 21 35.73 -18.27 -3.43
N GLN A 22 36.44 -18.15 -2.31
CA GLN A 22 35.84 -18.05 -0.98
C GLN A 22 35.02 -16.76 -0.84
N ASN A 23 35.60 -15.62 -1.22
CA ASN A 23 34.94 -14.32 -1.20
C ASN A 23 33.65 -14.33 -2.04
N TYR A 24 33.71 -14.93 -3.24
CA TYR A 24 32.54 -15.14 -4.08
C TYR A 24 31.49 -16.02 -3.40
N PHE A 25 31.87 -17.17 -2.82
CA PHE A 25 30.94 -18.04 -2.12
C PHE A 25 30.25 -17.34 -0.93
N GLU A 26 31.02 -16.60 -0.13
CA GLU A 26 30.50 -15.88 1.02
C GLU A 26 29.59 -14.71 0.62
N ASN A 27 29.88 -14.01 -0.48
CA ASN A 27 29.23 -12.74 -0.81
C ASN A 27 28.28 -12.77 -2.02
N ALA A 28 28.37 -13.76 -2.92
CA ALA A 28 27.60 -13.79 -4.17
C ALA A 28 26.08 -13.80 -3.96
N ASN A 29 25.60 -14.28 -2.81
CA ASN A 29 24.17 -14.40 -2.52
C ASN A 29 23.64 -13.42 -1.45
N LYS A 30 24.46 -12.44 -1.02
CA LYS A 30 24.02 -11.42 -0.05
C LYS A 30 23.05 -10.40 -0.65
N PRO A 31 23.26 -9.86 -1.88
CA PRO A 31 22.31 -8.93 -2.50
C PRO A 31 20.94 -9.56 -2.75
N GLY A 32 20.90 -10.83 -3.18
CA GLY A 32 19.65 -11.57 -3.40
C GLY A 32 18.85 -11.79 -2.12
N ARG A 33 19.53 -12.14 -1.00
CA ARG A 33 18.89 -12.25 0.32
C ARG A 33 18.32 -10.93 0.81
N TRP A 34 19.09 -9.85 0.70
CA TRP A 34 18.64 -8.50 1.09
C TRP A 34 17.48 -8.01 0.21
N LEU A 35 17.54 -8.26 -1.09
CA LEU A 35 16.46 -7.95 -2.02
C LEU A 35 15.19 -8.75 -1.69
N ALA A 36 15.31 -10.06 -1.45
CA ALA A 36 14.18 -10.91 -1.05
C ALA A 36 13.56 -10.44 0.27
N TYR A 37 14.38 -10.09 1.26
CA TYR A 37 13.92 -9.53 2.53
C TYR A 37 13.16 -8.20 2.32
N ARG A 38 13.73 -7.28 1.53
CA ARG A 38 13.11 -5.99 1.22
C ARG A 38 11.79 -6.17 0.47
N LEU A 39 11.75 -7.04 -0.53
CA LEU A 39 10.53 -7.36 -1.29
C LEU A 39 9.45 -7.98 -0.39
N ARG A 40 9.82 -8.86 0.54
CA ARG A 40 8.89 -9.41 1.53
C ARG A 40 8.31 -8.31 2.41
N LYS A 41 9.15 -7.40 2.93
CA LYS A 41 8.72 -6.26 3.74
C LYS A 41 7.83 -5.29 2.98
N GLU A 42 8.12 -5.03 1.71
CA GLU A 42 7.25 -4.20 0.87
C GLU A 42 5.90 -4.87 0.59
N LYS A 43 5.87 -6.17 0.31
CA LYS A 43 4.60 -6.91 0.14
C LYS A 43 3.76 -6.91 1.42
N GLU A 44 4.38 -7.17 2.58
CA GLU A 44 3.72 -7.10 3.89
C GLU A 44 3.09 -5.72 4.16
N LYS A 45 3.73 -4.62 3.73
CA LYS A 45 3.23 -3.25 3.89
C LYS A 45 2.08 -2.90 2.93
N ARG A 46 2.07 -3.48 1.72
CA ARG A 46 1.03 -3.20 0.72
C ARG A 46 -0.29 -3.89 1.02
N TRP A 47 -0.28 -4.95 1.82
CA TRP A 47 -1.47 -5.74 2.13
C TRP A 47 -2.13 -5.23 3.40
N ILE A 48 -3.46 -5.11 3.35
CA ILE A 48 -4.27 -4.81 4.53
C ILE A 48 -4.21 -6.04 5.46
N GLN A 49 -3.39 -5.94 6.51
CA GLN A 49 -3.15 -7.06 7.42
C GLN A 49 -4.35 -7.34 8.31
N GLN A 50 -5.02 -6.28 8.78
CA GLN A 50 -6.15 -6.35 9.69
C GLN A 50 -7.16 -5.26 9.35
N LEU A 51 -8.45 -5.54 9.57
CA LEU A 51 -9.51 -4.54 9.53
C LEU A 51 -10.33 -4.63 10.80
N GLN A 52 -10.85 -3.49 11.26
CA GLN A 52 -11.76 -3.43 12.38
C GLN A 52 -13.20 -3.49 11.86
N ASP A 53 -13.99 -4.34 12.48
CA ASP A 53 -15.42 -4.48 12.20
C ASP A 53 -16.24 -3.40 12.93
N LYS A 54 -17.54 -3.29 12.64
CA LYS A 54 -18.48 -2.36 13.30
C LYS A 54 -18.57 -2.58 14.81
N GLU A 55 -18.36 -3.81 15.25
CA GLU A 55 -18.31 -4.20 16.68
C GLU A 55 -16.93 -3.99 17.32
N GLU A 56 -16.07 -3.18 16.69
CA GLU A 56 -14.69 -2.88 17.10
C GLU A 56 -13.75 -4.11 17.18
N LYS A 57 -14.17 -5.24 16.61
CA LYS A 57 -13.39 -6.46 16.60
C LYS A 57 -12.38 -6.46 15.46
N ILE A 58 -11.12 -6.78 15.77
CA ILE A 58 -10.05 -6.88 14.77
C ILE A 58 -10.15 -8.21 14.03
N GLN A 59 -10.29 -8.15 12.71
CA GLN A 59 -10.38 -9.29 11.80
C GLN A 59 -9.13 -9.39 10.92
N ASN A 60 -8.52 -10.58 10.93
CA ASN A 60 -7.32 -10.91 10.16
C ASN A 60 -7.62 -11.80 8.96
N ASP A 61 -8.78 -12.45 8.95
CA ASP A 61 -9.18 -13.36 7.88
C ASP A 61 -9.54 -12.58 6.60
N MET A 62 -9.21 -13.16 5.45
CA MET A 62 -9.42 -12.49 4.15
C MET A 62 -10.89 -12.41 3.76
N GLU A 63 -11.71 -13.39 4.12
CA GLU A 63 -13.14 -13.41 3.78
C GLU A 63 -13.84 -12.31 4.58
N ASN A 64 -13.61 -12.29 5.90
CA ASN A 64 -14.15 -11.27 6.80
C ASN A 64 -13.71 -9.85 6.39
N LYS A 65 -12.45 -9.65 5.96
CA LYS A 65 -12.00 -8.34 5.48
C LYS A 65 -12.77 -7.87 4.25
N LYS A 66 -13.07 -8.76 3.30
CA LYS A 66 -13.83 -8.39 2.11
C LYS A 66 -15.25 -7.99 2.48
N GLU A 67 -15.86 -8.72 3.40
CA GLU A 67 -17.21 -8.42 3.90
C GLU A 67 -17.26 -7.05 4.58
N ILE A 68 -16.32 -6.76 5.49
CA ILE A 68 -16.19 -5.44 6.15
C ILE A 68 -16.07 -4.31 5.11
N VAL A 69 -15.19 -4.46 4.13
CA VAL A 69 -14.99 -3.43 3.08
C VAL A 69 -16.26 -3.25 2.26
N LEU A 70 -16.92 -4.34 1.89
CA LEU A 70 -18.13 -4.30 1.07
C LEU A 70 -19.27 -3.62 1.84
N GLU A 71 -19.46 -3.96 3.10
CA GLU A 71 -20.49 -3.37 3.95
C GLU A 71 -20.25 -1.88 4.19
N TYR A 72 -18.99 -1.50 4.49
CA TYR A 72 -18.60 -0.10 4.65
C TYR A 72 -18.96 0.74 3.41
N PHE A 73 -18.57 0.29 2.22
CA PHE A 73 -18.87 1.04 1.00
C PHE A 73 -20.35 0.99 0.63
N ARG A 74 -21.06 -0.09 0.98
CA ARG A 74 -22.51 -0.17 0.80
C ARG A 74 -23.23 0.90 1.61
N GLU A 75 -22.79 1.15 2.85
CA GLU A 75 -23.33 2.21 3.68
C GLU A 75 -22.93 3.60 3.21
N LEU A 76 -21.65 3.79 2.86
CA LEU A 76 -21.11 5.06 2.38
C LEU A 76 -21.85 5.58 1.14
N TYR A 77 -22.20 4.67 0.23
CA TYR A 77 -22.91 4.99 -1.01
C TYR A 77 -24.40 4.67 -0.94
N LYS A 78 -24.95 4.40 0.25
CA LYS A 78 -26.39 4.26 0.41
C LYS A 78 -27.02 5.62 0.11
N GLN A 79 -27.76 5.71 -0.99
CA GLN A 79 -28.55 6.90 -1.27
C GLN A 79 -29.58 7.05 -0.16
N GLU A 80 -29.46 8.13 0.61
CA GLU A 80 -30.53 8.53 1.52
C GLU A 80 -31.73 8.90 0.67
N ASN A 81 -32.81 8.11 0.79
CA ASN A 81 -34.11 8.49 0.27
C ASN A 81 -34.68 9.59 1.18
N VAL A 82 -34.12 10.79 1.08
CA VAL A 82 -34.64 11.96 1.78
C VAL A 82 -35.98 12.31 1.13
N SER A 83 -37.03 12.35 1.93
CA SER A 83 -38.35 12.76 1.43
C SER A 83 -38.28 14.20 0.93
N LYS A 84 -39.00 14.49 -0.15
CA LYS A 84 -39.16 15.87 -0.64
C LYS A 84 -39.77 16.77 0.44
N ASP A 85 -40.58 16.20 1.32
CA ASP A 85 -41.23 16.94 2.40
C ASP A 85 -40.25 17.31 3.53
N SER A 86 -39.31 16.43 3.87
CA SER A 86 -38.25 16.75 4.83
C SER A 86 -37.27 17.79 4.28
N ILE A 87 -37.01 17.78 2.97
CA ILE A 87 -36.21 18.83 2.31
C ILE A 87 -36.94 20.17 2.39
N LYS A 88 -38.25 20.21 2.12
CA LYS A 88 -39.05 21.44 2.22
C LYS A 88 -39.06 21.99 3.64
N GLN A 89 -39.32 21.15 4.64
CA GLN A 89 -39.31 21.55 6.05
C GLN A 89 -37.97 22.17 6.47
N TYR A 90 -36.85 21.55 6.06
CA TYR A 90 -35.53 22.08 6.34
C TYR A 90 -35.28 23.45 5.67
N LEU A 91 -35.66 23.59 4.40
CA LEU A 91 -35.52 24.86 3.66
C LEU A 91 -36.41 25.98 4.24
N GLU A 92 -37.57 25.63 4.78
CA GLU A 92 -38.48 26.56 5.47
C GLU A 92 -37.94 26.98 6.85
N GLU A 93 -37.32 26.05 7.61
CA GLU A 93 -36.70 26.35 8.91
C GLU A 93 -35.47 27.26 8.80
N GLU A 94 -34.61 27.05 7.81
CA GLU A 94 -33.40 27.85 7.58
C GLU A 94 -33.71 29.26 7.00
N ASN A 95 -34.98 29.57 6.73
CA ASN A 95 -35.49 30.86 6.26
C ASN A 95 -34.62 31.49 5.15
N ILE A 96 -34.21 30.64 4.20
CA ILE A 96 -33.28 31.01 3.14
C ILE A 96 -33.97 32.05 2.26
N PRO A 97 -33.33 33.20 1.97
CA PRO A 97 -33.92 34.20 1.09
C PRO A 97 -34.24 33.58 -0.27
N ILE A 98 -35.53 33.55 -0.60
CA ILE A 98 -36.03 33.01 -1.85
C ILE A 98 -35.67 34.00 -2.96
N LEU A 99 -34.96 33.53 -3.97
CA LEU A 99 -34.63 34.33 -5.14
C LEU A 99 -35.91 34.79 -5.85
N THR A 100 -35.96 36.06 -6.21
CA THR A 100 -37.04 36.59 -7.05
C THR A 100 -36.91 36.09 -8.49
N GLU A 101 -38.03 36.05 -9.22
CA GLU A 101 -38.06 35.57 -10.61
C GLU A 101 -37.09 36.36 -11.51
N GLU A 102 -36.92 37.66 -11.25
CA GLU A 102 -36.00 38.57 -11.95
C GLU A 102 -34.51 38.25 -11.68
N GLU A 103 -34.17 37.72 -10.51
CA GLU A 103 -32.80 37.29 -10.17
C GLU A 103 -32.50 35.92 -10.76
N ARG A 104 -33.53 35.07 -10.89
CA ARG A 104 -33.43 33.76 -11.56
C ARG A 104 -33.20 33.89 -13.05
N GLU A 105 -33.93 34.79 -13.73
CA GLU A 105 -33.72 35.05 -15.15
C GLU A 105 -32.30 35.55 -15.41
N ARG A 106 -31.79 36.47 -14.57
CA ARG A 106 -30.41 36.99 -14.67
C ARG A 106 -29.30 35.95 -14.47
N LEU A 107 -29.55 34.87 -13.72
CA LEU A 107 -28.57 33.80 -13.50
C LEU A 107 -28.59 32.72 -14.59
N ASN A 108 -29.66 32.65 -15.38
CA ASN A 108 -29.82 31.69 -16.47
C ASN A 108 -29.45 32.26 -17.86
N GLU A 109 -29.19 33.57 -17.94
CA GLU A 109 -28.50 34.23 -19.06
C GLU A 109 -26.99 33.92 -19.07
#